data_AF-A0A9E5YPU5-F1
#
_entry.id   AF-A0A9E5YPU5-F1
#
_cell.length_a   1.000
_cell.length_b   1.000
_cell.length_c   1.000
_cell.angle_alpha   90.00
_cell.angle_beta   90.00
_cell.angle_gamma   90.00
#
_symmetry.space_group_name_H-M   'P 1'
#
loop_
_entity.id
_entity.type
_entity.pdbx_description
1 polymer ?
#
loop_
_entity_poly.entity_id
_entity_poly.type
_entity_poly.pdbx_seq_one_letter_code
_entity_poly.pdbx_strand_id
1 'polypeptide(L)'
;MHFKLLSNADMKAIDKLKEFHGGANHIGSTIKEMRVFETRKKILAEKGYGKMIEDAEQLVKKFAKAGDYEKENNISYNDNFGVATAQVSGWQGAPVTHHAMKRIALSASTNQPCFVPSEFISVVALTDNYVYNGDLMATLTMAENIMKGSKFCSTNLIGIPQPEKRFVELEKLTGKKFVRADAGNGLSNLILKNQGTFFGNFGGIEVANDNHLIYLDGITRTALATGGDFFLNPSWSTIVAICYYGRDIPNLHIKISMLLATQNLMQFRILLNIMKEYLRDDMTSPLYEINIGNGVSPENFIQCAKELKESGIKGVSLAAHIYINPDLGVADFNWTEDMHKVLESGTDMTYKYESDGTAREMDTMATYFLSEDERNANAEKIGDVIFYKALQASKDGRDMMKKGIKVFFGGSSY
;
A
#
# COMPACT_ATOMS: atom_id res chain seq x y z
N MET A 1 -29.63 -1.49 12.49
CA MET A 1 -29.20 -2.60 13.37
C MET A 1 -27.69 -2.52 13.46
N HIS A 2 -27.12 -2.37 14.67
CA HIS A 2 -25.67 -2.49 14.88
C HIS A 2 -25.34 -3.98 14.98
N PHE A 3 -24.54 -4.50 14.06
CA PHE A 3 -24.08 -5.89 14.11
C PHE A 3 -22.75 -5.93 14.84
N LYS A 4 -22.70 -6.65 15.96
CA LYS A 4 -21.42 -6.94 16.62
C LYS A 4 -20.63 -7.91 15.75
N LEU A 5 -19.63 -7.42 15.04
CA LEU A 5 -18.86 -8.21 14.08
C LEU A 5 -17.76 -9.06 14.74
N LEU A 6 -17.36 -8.73 15.97
CA LEU A 6 -16.39 -9.47 16.77
C LEU A 6 -17.04 -10.02 18.04
N SER A 7 -16.70 -11.24 18.43
CA SER A 7 -17.11 -11.78 19.73
C SER A 7 -16.30 -11.15 20.87
N ASN A 8 -16.79 -11.28 22.11
CA ASN A 8 -16.03 -10.88 23.29
C ASN A 8 -14.68 -11.61 23.41
N ALA A 9 -14.59 -12.85 22.93
CA ALA A 9 -13.35 -13.60 22.94
C ALA A 9 -12.34 -13.05 21.92
N ASP A 10 -12.82 -12.60 20.76
CA ASP A 10 -11.97 -12.03 19.71
C ASP A 10 -11.45 -10.66 20.13
N MET A 11 -12.32 -9.79 20.65
CA MET A 11 -11.90 -8.48 21.19
C MET A 11 -10.83 -8.64 22.27
N LYS A 12 -11.01 -9.56 23.23
CA LYS A 12 -10.01 -9.85 24.27
C LYS A 12 -8.68 -10.36 23.71
N ALA A 13 -8.70 -11.17 22.65
CA ALA A 13 -7.47 -11.66 22.01
C ALA A 13 -6.73 -10.52 21.29
N ILE A 14 -7.47 -9.67 20.58
CA ILE A 14 -6.94 -8.48 19.90
C ILE A 14 -6.37 -7.47 20.90
N ASP A 15 -7.06 -7.22 22.01
CA ASP A 15 -6.59 -6.31 23.07
C ASP A 15 -5.31 -6.85 23.72
N LYS A 16 -5.25 -8.14 24.05
CA LYS A 16 -4.02 -8.76 24.58
C LYS A 16 -2.85 -8.64 23.61
N LEU A 17 -3.08 -8.80 22.31
CA LEU A 17 -2.06 -8.59 21.28
C LEU A 17 -1.58 -7.14 21.25
N LYS A 18 -2.51 -6.18 21.35
CA LYS A 18 -2.18 -4.75 21.41
C LYS A 18 -1.33 -4.41 22.63
N GLU A 19 -1.73 -4.90 23.81
CA GLU A 19 -1.01 -4.70 25.08
C GLU A 19 0.37 -5.37 25.08
N PHE A 20 0.50 -6.55 24.47
CA PHE A 20 1.78 -7.21 24.28
C PHE A 20 2.78 -6.36 23.49
N HIS A 21 2.29 -5.59 22.52
CA HIS A 21 3.08 -4.62 21.75
C HIS A 21 3.19 -3.24 22.44
N GLY A 22 2.83 -3.13 23.73
CA GLY A 22 2.96 -1.91 24.53
C GLY A 22 1.74 -0.98 24.54
N GLY A 23 0.63 -1.40 23.92
CA GLY A 23 -0.61 -0.63 23.88
C GLY A 23 -0.63 0.44 22.77
N ALA A 24 -1.83 0.99 22.51
CA ALA A 24 -2.07 1.89 21.38
C ALA A 24 -1.16 3.13 21.36
N ASN A 25 -0.98 3.77 22.52
CA ASN A 25 -0.15 4.97 22.67
C ASN A 25 1.31 4.68 22.34
N HIS A 26 1.85 3.57 22.84
CA HIS A 26 3.23 3.17 22.54
C HIS A 26 3.39 2.96 21.04
N ILE A 27 2.54 2.12 20.43
CA ILE A 27 2.58 1.83 18.99
C ILE A 27 2.51 3.12 18.18
N GLY A 28 1.52 3.98 18.45
CA GLY A 28 1.35 5.24 17.73
C GLY A 28 2.54 6.18 17.88
N SER A 29 3.14 6.28 19.07
CA SER A 29 4.31 7.13 19.33
C SER A 29 5.59 6.60 18.65
N THR A 30 5.85 5.30 18.74
CA THR A 30 7.00 4.65 18.10
C THR A 30 6.94 4.79 16.58
N ILE A 31 5.75 4.63 15.97
CA ILE A 31 5.60 4.88 14.53
C ILE A 31 6.03 6.31 14.17
N LYS A 32 5.60 7.32 14.93
CA LYS A 32 5.97 8.72 14.67
C LYS A 32 7.47 8.94 14.79
N GLU A 33 8.08 8.42 15.85
CA GLU A 33 9.53 8.52 16.07
C GLU A 33 10.32 7.85 14.94
N MET A 34 9.92 6.64 14.55
CA MET A 34 10.59 5.85 13.51
C MET A 34 10.40 6.42 12.11
N ARG A 35 9.43 7.31 11.88
CA ARG A 35 9.24 8.04 10.61
C ARG A 35 10.13 9.27 10.47
N VAL A 36 10.75 9.72 11.55
CA VAL A 36 11.68 10.86 11.53
C VAL A 36 12.89 10.49 10.68
N PHE A 37 13.21 11.34 9.70
CA PHE A 37 14.28 11.08 8.73
C PHE A 37 15.62 10.80 9.40
N GLU A 38 16.02 11.63 10.37
CA GLU A 38 17.30 11.46 11.09
C GLU A 38 17.36 10.13 11.88
N THR A 39 16.25 9.71 12.47
CA THR A 39 16.15 8.41 13.15
C THR A 39 16.41 7.26 12.17
N ARG A 40 15.72 7.24 11.03
CA ARG A 40 15.92 6.23 9.99
C ARG A 40 17.34 6.27 9.43
N LYS A 41 17.85 7.47 9.10
CA LYS A 41 19.18 7.66 8.53
C LYS A 41 20.28 7.12 9.44
N LYS A 42 20.18 7.36 10.76
CA LYS A 42 21.12 6.78 11.76
C LYS A 42 21.09 5.25 11.74
N ILE A 43 19.90 4.66 11.85
CA ILE A 43 19.74 3.19 11.87
C ILE A 43 20.24 2.57 10.55
N LEU A 44 19.97 3.21 9.43
CA LEU A 44 20.36 2.73 8.10
C LEU A 44 21.87 2.82 7.86
N ALA A 45 22.57 3.78 8.48
CA ALA A 45 24.03 3.82 8.45
C ALA A 45 24.62 2.56 9.11
N GLU A 46 24.08 2.15 10.27
CA GLU A 46 24.50 0.93 10.99
C GLU A 46 24.13 -0.36 10.22
N LYS A 47 23.03 -0.34 9.46
CA LYS A 47 22.56 -1.46 8.63
C LYS A 47 23.18 -1.53 7.23
N GLY A 48 24.14 -0.66 6.90
CA GLY A 48 24.87 -0.70 5.63
C GLY A 48 24.18 0.00 4.45
N TYR A 49 23.10 0.74 4.68
CA TYR A 49 22.37 1.50 3.65
C TYR A 49 22.75 2.99 3.60
N GLY A 50 23.62 3.48 4.50
CA GLY A 50 23.97 4.91 4.63
C GLY A 50 24.37 5.58 3.31
N LYS A 51 25.31 4.97 2.55
CA LYS A 51 25.75 5.51 1.25
C LYS A 51 24.64 5.57 0.20
N MET A 52 23.72 4.60 0.21
CA MET A 52 22.57 4.59 -0.70
C MET A 52 21.60 5.73 -0.37
N ILE A 53 21.38 5.99 0.91
CA ILE A 53 20.54 7.13 1.36
C ILE A 53 21.18 8.47 0.98
N GLU A 54 22.50 8.61 1.13
CA GLU A 54 23.22 9.82 0.70
C GLU A 54 23.13 10.06 -0.82
N ASP A 55 23.27 8.99 -1.63
CA ASP A 55 23.10 9.09 -3.09
C ASP A 55 21.65 9.46 -3.45
N ALA A 56 20.66 8.85 -2.79
CA ALA A 56 19.25 9.19 -2.97
C ALA A 56 18.94 10.67 -2.68
N GLU A 57 19.55 11.26 -1.64
CA GLU A 57 19.46 12.70 -1.35
C GLU A 57 20.06 13.58 -2.47
N GLN A 58 21.05 13.09 -3.21
CA GLN A 58 21.58 13.82 -4.38
C GLN A 58 20.73 13.61 -5.64
N LEU A 59 20.20 12.41 -5.84
CA LEU A 59 19.34 12.09 -6.98
C LEU A 59 18.07 12.93 -6.98
N VAL A 60 17.40 13.07 -5.84
CA VAL A 60 16.12 13.79 -5.75
C VAL A 60 16.22 15.26 -6.15
N LYS A 61 17.39 15.89 -5.99
CA LYS A 61 17.64 17.28 -6.39
C LYS A 61 17.57 17.47 -7.91
N LYS A 62 17.68 16.38 -8.69
CA LYS A 62 17.63 16.38 -10.15
C LYS A 62 16.24 16.04 -10.69
N PHE A 63 15.27 15.75 -9.84
CA PHE A 63 13.94 15.35 -10.28
C PHE A 63 13.22 16.53 -10.94
N ALA A 64 12.44 16.23 -11.99
CA ALA A 64 11.59 17.20 -12.63
C ALA A 64 10.46 17.65 -11.70
N LYS A 65 10.02 18.91 -11.88
CA LYS A 65 8.98 19.52 -11.06
C LYS A 65 7.67 19.62 -11.84
N ALA A 66 6.60 19.05 -11.29
CA ALA A 66 5.24 19.23 -11.77
C ALA A 66 4.84 20.72 -11.78
N GLY A 67 5.23 21.47 -10.75
CA GLY A 67 4.97 22.92 -10.69
C GLY A 67 5.68 23.74 -11.77
N ASP A 68 6.82 23.28 -12.30
CA ASP A 68 7.46 23.94 -13.45
C ASP A 68 6.72 23.63 -14.75
N TYR A 69 6.30 22.36 -14.92
CA TYR A 69 5.44 21.97 -16.04
C TYR A 69 4.11 22.76 -16.07
N GLU A 70 3.47 22.95 -14.92
CA GLU A 70 2.25 23.74 -14.78
C GLU A 70 2.44 25.18 -15.29
N LYS A 71 3.53 25.83 -14.89
CA LYS A 71 3.86 27.20 -15.32
C LYS A 71 4.16 27.26 -16.81
N GLU A 72 5.02 26.35 -17.31
CA GLU A 72 5.43 26.30 -18.72
C GLU A 72 4.26 26.09 -19.68
N ASN A 73 3.24 25.35 -19.25
CA ASN A 73 2.08 25.02 -20.06
C ASN A 73 0.84 25.89 -19.74
N ASN A 74 0.98 26.91 -18.89
CA ASN A 74 -0.11 27.79 -18.45
C ASN A 74 -1.34 27.00 -17.95
N ILE A 75 -1.08 25.96 -17.16
CA ILE A 75 -2.13 25.08 -16.63
C ILE A 75 -3.06 25.90 -15.71
N SER A 76 -4.36 25.74 -15.93
CA SER A 76 -5.41 26.25 -15.05
C SER A 76 -6.38 25.12 -14.72
N TYR A 77 -6.83 25.08 -13.47
CA TYR A 77 -7.70 24.01 -12.99
C TYR A 77 -9.16 24.44 -12.94
N ASN A 78 -10.06 23.47 -13.15
CA ASN A 78 -11.50 23.64 -12.98
C ASN A 78 -11.90 23.12 -11.61
N ASP A 79 -12.38 24.00 -10.72
CA ASP A 79 -12.78 23.65 -9.35
C ASP A 79 -14.00 22.70 -9.29
N ASN A 80 -14.70 22.49 -10.41
CA ASN A 80 -15.78 21.50 -10.50
C ASN A 80 -15.27 20.08 -10.81
N PHE A 81 -14.01 19.91 -11.18
CA PHE A 81 -13.41 18.60 -11.40
C PHE A 81 -12.84 18.04 -10.10
N GLY A 82 -12.82 16.71 -10.01
CA GLY A 82 -12.20 15.99 -8.92
C GLY A 82 -10.68 16.09 -8.96
N VAL A 83 -10.05 15.66 -7.88
CA VAL A 83 -8.60 15.64 -7.74
C VAL A 83 -8.08 14.22 -7.93
N ALA A 84 -7.05 14.09 -8.76
CA ALA A 84 -6.39 12.82 -9.03
C ALA A 84 -5.16 12.64 -8.13
N THR A 85 -4.98 11.47 -7.52
CA THR A 85 -3.77 11.12 -6.74
C THR A 85 -2.99 10.03 -7.46
N ALA A 86 -1.73 10.30 -7.79
CA ALA A 86 -0.88 9.36 -8.53
C ALA A 86 -0.37 8.23 -7.63
N GLN A 87 -0.63 6.97 -7.99
CA GLN A 87 -0.17 5.80 -7.23
C GLN A 87 0.50 4.76 -8.14
N VAL A 88 1.65 4.23 -7.72
CA VAL A 88 2.40 3.20 -8.46
C VAL A 88 2.70 2.01 -7.56
N SER A 89 2.42 0.80 -8.04
CA SER A 89 2.76 -0.45 -7.35
C SER A 89 3.97 -1.17 -7.94
N GLY A 90 4.40 -2.23 -7.26
CA GLY A 90 5.50 -3.08 -7.68
C GLY A 90 6.84 -2.72 -7.02
N TRP A 91 6.85 -1.85 -6.00
CA TRP A 91 8.06 -1.48 -5.28
C TRP A 91 8.63 -2.68 -4.51
N GLN A 92 9.95 -2.88 -4.64
CA GLN A 92 10.58 -4.16 -4.30
C GLN A 92 11.92 -4.02 -3.58
N GLY A 93 11.92 -3.31 -2.45
CA GLY A 93 13.12 -3.10 -1.64
C GLY A 93 14.01 -1.96 -2.15
N ALA A 94 15.09 -1.72 -1.44
CA ALA A 94 15.93 -0.54 -1.54
C ALA A 94 16.75 -0.51 -2.83
N PRO A 95 17.43 -1.58 -3.27
CA PRO A 95 18.19 -1.55 -4.53
C PRO A 95 17.31 -1.20 -5.73
N VAL A 96 16.12 -1.78 -5.79
CA VAL A 96 15.10 -1.53 -6.82
C VAL A 96 14.60 -0.08 -6.76
N THR A 97 14.23 0.38 -5.58
CA THR A 97 13.73 1.75 -5.34
C THR A 97 14.78 2.79 -5.74
N HIS A 98 16.03 2.55 -5.34
CA HIS A 98 17.16 3.41 -5.65
C HIS A 98 17.43 3.48 -7.16
N HIS A 99 17.35 2.35 -7.87
CA HIS A 99 17.47 2.34 -9.32
C HIS A 99 16.33 3.10 -10.01
N ALA A 100 15.09 2.93 -9.57
CA ALA A 100 13.96 3.71 -10.06
C ALA A 100 14.20 5.22 -9.87
N MET A 101 14.75 5.65 -8.72
CA MET A 101 15.14 7.05 -8.49
C MET A 101 16.19 7.53 -9.49
N LYS A 102 17.21 6.73 -9.82
CA LYS A 102 18.19 7.09 -10.87
C LYS A 102 17.51 7.32 -12.21
N ARG A 103 16.58 6.44 -12.59
CA ARG A 103 15.83 6.57 -13.85
C ARG A 103 14.93 7.82 -13.86
N ILE A 104 14.27 8.13 -12.75
CA ILE A 104 13.48 9.36 -12.59
C ILE A 104 14.39 10.60 -12.77
N ALA A 105 15.54 10.65 -12.08
CA ALA A 105 16.49 11.76 -12.25
C ALA A 105 16.99 11.91 -13.69
N LEU A 106 17.28 10.80 -14.38
CA LEU A 106 17.71 10.83 -15.79
C LEU A 106 16.61 11.32 -16.73
N SER A 107 15.34 11.06 -16.41
CA SER A 107 14.22 11.48 -17.25
C SER A 107 13.97 13.00 -17.22
N ALA A 108 14.48 13.71 -16.21
CA ALA A 108 14.18 15.12 -15.99
C ALA A 108 14.65 16.05 -17.13
N SER A 109 15.68 15.65 -17.88
CA SER A 109 16.19 16.39 -19.05
C SER A 109 15.54 15.96 -20.37
N THR A 110 14.56 15.05 -20.35
CA THR A 110 13.88 14.58 -21.55
C THR A 110 12.61 15.37 -21.82
N ASN A 111 12.02 15.20 -23.01
CA ASN A 111 10.70 15.75 -23.34
C ASN A 111 9.53 15.05 -22.64
N GLN A 112 9.80 13.97 -21.90
CA GLN A 112 8.82 13.23 -21.12
C GLN A 112 9.35 12.99 -19.70
N PRO A 113 9.44 14.05 -18.88
CA PRO A 113 9.92 13.89 -17.51
C PRO A 113 9.01 12.96 -16.72
N CYS A 114 9.60 12.14 -15.85
CA CYS A 114 8.87 11.37 -14.86
C CYS A 114 8.73 12.20 -13.58
N PHE A 115 7.51 12.33 -13.08
CA PHE A 115 7.23 12.90 -11.77
C PHE A 115 7.11 11.77 -10.76
N VAL A 116 7.48 12.06 -9.52
CA VAL A 116 7.38 11.09 -8.43
C VAL A 116 5.90 10.86 -8.12
N PRO A 117 5.41 9.61 -8.06
CA PRO A 117 4.03 9.36 -7.65
C PRO A 117 3.79 9.83 -6.22
N SER A 118 2.55 10.22 -5.90
CA SER A 118 2.22 10.62 -4.53
C SER A 118 2.25 9.42 -3.59
N GLU A 119 1.79 8.27 -4.08
CA GLU A 119 1.64 7.05 -3.28
C GLU A 119 2.31 5.82 -3.93
N PHE A 120 2.73 4.90 -3.07
CA PHE A 120 3.57 3.77 -3.41
C PHE A 120 2.95 2.48 -2.86
N ILE A 121 3.07 1.37 -3.59
CA ILE A 121 2.72 0.04 -3.06
C ILE A 121 3.88 -0.94 -3.26
N SER A 122 4.36 -1.49 -2.14
CA SER A 122 5.30 -2.61 -2.13
C SER A 122 4.56 -3.92 -2.22
N VAL A 123 5.11 -4.85 -3.00
CA VAL A 123 4.60 -6.21 -3.21
C VAL A 123 5.51 -7.28 -2.60
N VAL A 124 6.57 -6.87 -1.90
CA VAL A 124 7.49 -7.77 -1.19
C VAL A 124 6.79 -8.37 0.02
N ALA A 125 6.95 -9.69 0.19
CA ALA A 125 6.55 -10.36 1.41
C ALA A 125 7.25 -9.76 2.64
N LEU A 126 6.47 -9.34 3.64
CA LEU A 126 6.93 -8.91 4.97
C LEU A 126 7.52 -10.06 5.81
N THR A 127 8.63 -10.63 5.33
CA THR A 127 9.47 -11.54 6.10
C THR A 127 10.26 -10.77 7.17
N ASP A 128 10.70 -11.47 8.21
CA ASP A 128 11.56 -10.85 9.23
C ASP A 128 12.84 -10.29 8.68
N ASN A 129 13.44 -11.00 7.73
CA ASN A 129 14.66 -10.51 7.12
C ASN A 129 14.39 -9.15 6.47
N TYR A 130 13.36 -9.03 5.64
CA TYR A 130 13.03 -7.77 4.97
C TYR A 130 12.68 -6.62 5.94
N VAL A 131 12.00 -6.93 7.05
CA VAL A 131 11.62 -5.94 8.07
C VAL A 131 12.84 -5.46 8.88
N TYR A 132 13.72 -6.38 9.28
CA TYR A 132 14.77 -6.08 10.25
C TYR A 132 16.16 -5.88 9.65
N ASN A 133 16.45 -6.33 8.42
CA ASN A 133 17.77 -6.17 7.79
C ASN A 133 18.07 -4.72 7.37
N GLY A 134 17.04 -3.86 7.25
CA GLY A 134 17.15 -2.46 6.83
C GLY A 134 16.61 -2.17 5.44
N ASP A 135 16.32 -3.20 4.63
CA ASP A 135 15.85 -3.08 3.25
C ASP A 135 14.51 -2.32 3.17
N LEU A 136 13.50 -2.75 3.94
CA LEU A 136 12.22 -2.04 4.01
C LEU A 136 12.37 -0.62 4.55
N MET A 137 13.19 -0.41 5.59
CA MET A 137 13.39 0.92 6.18
C MET A 137 14.08 1.87 5.18
N ALA A 138 15.06 1.40 4.42
CA ALA A 138 15.72 2.19 3.37
C ALA A 138 14.74 2.54 2.24
N THR A 139 13.89 1.57 1.87
CA THR A 139 12.80 1.79 0.92
C THR A 139 11.84 2.88 1.37
N LEU A 140 11.34 2.79 2.61
CA LEU A 140 10.45 3.78 3.22
C LEU A 140 11.12 5.15 3.35
N THR A 141 12.41 5.19 3.68
CA THR A 141 13.20 6.43 3.76
C THR A 141 13.27 7.13 2.41
N MET A 142 13.59 6.38 1.36
CA MET A 142 13.61 6.92 0.00
C MET A 142 12.23 7.39 -0.45
N ALA A 143 11.19 6.60 -0.22
CA ALA A 143 9.84 6.94 -0.68
C ALA A 143 9.20 8.09 0.10
N GLU A 144 9.17 8.02 1.43
CA GLU A 144 8.43 8.96 2.27
C GLU A 144 9.28 10.18 2.63
N ASN A 145 10.56 10.00 3.01
CA ASN A 145 11.37 11.11 3.51
C ASN A 145 12.10 11.87 2.40
N ILE A 146 12.59 11.18 1.37
CA ILE A 146 13.39 11.80 0.29
C ILE A 146 12.50 12.20 -0.89
N MET A 147 11.79 11.24 -1.48
CA MET A 147 10.83 11.47 -2.57
C MET A 147 9.57 12.21 -2.11
N LYS A 148 9.34 12.35 -0.79
CA LYS A 148 8.19 13.02 -0.19
C LYS A 148 6.85 12.43 -0.67
N GLY A 149 6.79 11.12 -0.80
CA GLY A 149 5.54 10.39 -0.94
C GLY A 149 4.65 10.61 0.29
N SER A 150 3.34 10.67 0.07
CA SER A 150 2.36 10.82 1.14
C SER A 150 2.12 9.50 1.88
N LYS A 151 2.14 8.38 1.15
CA LYS A 151 1.85 7.03 1.66
C LYS A 151 2.68 5.96 0.97
N PHE A 152 3.16 4.99 1.74
CA PHE A 152 3.79 3.77 1.22
C PHE A 152 3.10 2.52 1.78
N CYS A 153 2.34 1.83 0.94
CA CYS A 153 1.59 0.65 1.32
C CYS A 153 2.48 -0.60 1.29
N SER A 154 2.78 -1.17 2.46
CA SER A 154 3.48 -2.45 2.56
C SER A 154 2.49 -3.62 2.46
N THR A 155 2.75 -4.56 1.55
CA THR A 155 1.90 -5.75 1.41
C THR A 155 2.18 -6.77 2.51
N ASN A 156 1.23 -6.95 3.43
CA ASN A 156 1.25 -8.03 4.41
C ASN A 156 0.34 -9.18 3.97
N LEU A 157 0.91 -10.24 3.41
CA LEU A 157 0.14 -11.46 3.11
C LEU A 157 0.20 -12.38 4.33
N ILE A 158 -0.96 -12.80 4.79
CA ILE A 158 -1.06 -13.66 5.96
C ILE A 158 -0.41 -15.03 5.78
N GLY A 159 -0.31 -15.52 4.54
CA GLY A 159 0.35 -16.78 4.21
C GLY A 159 1.88 -16.73 4.25
N ILE A 160 2.50 -15.57 4.52
CA ILE A 160 3.96 -15.46 4.55
C ILE A 160 4.50 -16.33 5.69
N PRO A 161 5.51 -17.19 5.42
CA PRO A 161 6.20 -17.94 6.47
C PRO A 161 6.71 -17.05 7.59
N GLN A 162 6.41 -17.42 8.84
CA GLN A 162 6.88 -16.73 10.04
C GLN A 162 7.64 -17.71 10.93
N PRO A 163 8.61 -17.24 11.75
CA PRO A 163 9.29 -18.11 12.71
C PRO A 163 8.30 -18.84 13.63
N GLU A 164 8.46 -20.15 13.83
CA GLU A 164 7.53 -20.97 14.65
C GLU A 164 7.33 -20.39 16.06
N LYS A 165 8.40 -19.83 16.64
CA LYS A 165 8.38 -19.18 17.95
C LYS A 165 7.28 -18.11 18.08
N ARG A 166 6.92 -17.42 16.99
CA ARG A 166 5.88 -16.39 16.98
C ARG A 166 4.51 -16.97 17.16
N PHE A 167 4.24 -18.05 16.44
CA PHE A 167 2.96 -18.69 16.59
C PHE A 167 2.82 -19.24 18.01
N VAL A 168 3.85 -19.90 18.54
CA VAL A 168 3.86 -20.39 19.94
C VAL A 168 3.58 -19.25 20.94
N GLU A 169 4.23 -18.11 20.76
CA GLU A 169 4.05 -16.93 21.61
C GLU A 169 2.62 -16.37 21.52
N LEU A 170 2.09 -16.22 20.31
CA LEU A 170 0.74 -15.71 20.10
C LEU A 170 -0.34 -16.67 20.61
N GLU A 171 -0.13 -17.98 20.50
CA GLU A 171 -1.03 -18.97 21.10
C GLU A 171 -1.04 -18.88 22.63
N LYS A 172 0.13 -18.72 23.24
CA LYS A 172 0.27 -18.54 24.69
C LYS A 172 -0.41 -17.25 25.16
N LEU A 173 -0.22 -16.16 24.41
CA LEU A 173 -0.78 -14.84 24.72
C LEU A 173 -2.31 -14.84 24.62
N THR A 174 -2.82 -15.29 23.47
CA THR A 174 -4.21 -15.10 23.08
C THR A 174 -5.11 -16.27 23.49
N GLY A 175 -4.53 -17.45 23.73
CA GLY A 175 -5.25 -18.71 23.95
C GLY A 175 -5.85 -19.31 22.68
N LYS A 176 -5.64 -18.68 21.52
CA LYS A 176 -6.06 -19.21 20.21
C LYS A 176 -5.03 -20.23 19.71
N LYS A 177 -5.41 -21.02 18.71
CA LYS A 177 -4.54 -22.04 18.07
C LYS A 177 -4.51 -21.82 16.58
N PHE A 178 -3.31 -21.78 16.00
CA PHE A 178 -3.13 -21.57 14.57
C PHE A 178 -2.72 -22.86 13.90
N VAL A 179 -3.55 -23.34 12.97
CA VAL A 179 -3.23 -24.54 12.19
C VAL A 179 -2.16 -24.17 11.17
N ARG A 180 -1.01 -24.83 11.25
CA ARG A 180 0.19 -24.50 10.47
C ARG A 180 1.02 -25.74 10.14
N ALA A 181 1.84 -25.62 9.09
CA ALA A 181 2.80 -26.63 8.66
C ALA A 181 4.23 -26.07 8.76
N ASP A 182 5.20 -26.97 8.96
CA ASP A 182 6.62 -26.63 8.84
C ASP A 182 6.93 -26.17 7.41
N ALA A 183 7.59 -25.04 7.29
CA ALA A 183 8.03 -24.44 6.03
C ALA A 183 9.57 -24.54 5.85
N GLY A 184 10.25 -25.26 6.75
CA GLY A 184 11.69 -25.39 6.78
C GLY A 184 12.38 -24.22 7.48
N ASN A 185 13.65 -24.41 7.87
CA ASN A 185 14.50 -23.37 8.48
C ASN A 185 13.90 -22.70 9.73
N GLY A 186 13.06 -23.42 10.49
CA GLY A 186 12.39 -22.91 11.69
C GLY A 186 11.23 -21.94 11.38
N LEU A 187 10.78 -21.88 10.13
CA LEU A 187 9.61 -21.14 9.69
C LEU A 187 8.39 -22.07 9.64
N SER A 188 7.22 -21.49 9.88
CA SER A 188 5.94 -22.16 9.75
C SER A 188 4.98 -21.34 8.90
N ASN A 189 4.17 -22.04 8.13
CA ASN A 189 3.13 -21.47 7.27
C ASN A 189 1.75 -21.81 7.81
N LEU A 190 0.87 -20.82 7.85
CA LEU A 190 -0.54 -21.06 8.15
C LEU A 190 -1.15 -22.00 7.09
N ILE A 191 -1.84 -23.04 7.55
CA ILE A 191 -2.64 -23.90 6.68
C ILE A 191 -3.99 -23.22 6.47
N LEU A 192 -4.23 -22.76 5.24
CA LEU A 192 -5.55 -22.32 4.81
C LEU A 192 -6.37 -23.57 4.51
N LYS A 193 -7.23 -23.98 5.44
CA LYS A 193 -7.89 -25.30 5.51
C LYS A 193 -8.66 -25.74 4.25
N ASN A 194 -8.97 -24.83 3.34
CA ASN A 194 -9.65 -25.09 2.08
C ASN A 194 -8.71 -25.10 0.85
N GLN A 195 -7.39 -24.98 1.03
CA GLN A 195 -6.43 -24.83 -0.07
C GLN A 195 -5.20 -25.71 0.09
N GLY A 196 -4.87 -26.47 -0.95
CA GLY A 196 -3.74 -27.41 -1.01
C GLY A 196 -2.45 -26.83 -1.60
N THR A 197 -2.30 -25.51 -1.71
CA THR A 197 -1.12 -24.86 -2.30
C THR A 197 -0.41 -23.94 -1.30
N PHE A 198 0.93 -23.90 -1.35
CA PHE A 198 1.78 -23.05 -0.50
C PHE A 198 1.50 -21.55 -0.67
N PHE A 199 0.97 -21.14 -1.82
CA PHE A 199 0.75 -19.74 -2.18
C PHE A 199 -0.57 -19.16 -1.68
N GLY A 200 -1.33 -19.90 -0.86
CA GLY A 200 -2.49 -19.43 -0.09
C GLY A 200 -3.05 -18.08 -0.56
N ASN A 201 -3.69 -18.11 -1.72
CA ASN A 201 -4.38 -17.06 -2.45
C ASN A 201 -3.90 -15.59 -2.29
N PHE A 202 -3.39 -15.03 -3.38
CA PHE A 202 -3.64 -13.62 -3.70
C PHE A 202 -5.15 -13.38 -3.73
N GLY A 203 -5.68 -12.75 -2.68
CA GLY A 203 -7.00 -12.15 -2.72
C GLY A 203 -8.15 -12.88 -2.07
N GLY A 204 -8.61 -12.33 -0.95
CA GLY A 204 -10.04 -12.30 -0.68
C GLY A 204 -10.71 -13.60 -0.22
N ILE A 205 -9.98 -14.70 -0.03
CA ILE A 205 -10.54 -15.89 0.64
C ILE A 205 -10.20 -15.84 2.13
N GLU A 206 -11.24 -16.10 2.93
CA GLU A 206 -11.26 -15.93 4.38
C GLU A 206 -10.05 -16.54 5.08
N VAL A 207 -9.50 -15.81 6.03
CA VAL A 207 -8.52 -16.37 6.95
C VAL A 207 -9.24 -17.30 7.93
N ALA A 208 -8.87 -18.58 7.89
CA ALA A 208 -9.39 -19.57 8.82
C ALA A 208 -9.04 -19.20 10.27
N ASN A 209 -9.91 -19.53 11.23
CA ASN A 209 -9.69 -19.50 12.70
C ASN A 209 -8.63 -18.52 13.22
N ASP A 210 -9.02 -17.31 13.63
CA ASP A 210 -8.20 -16.36 14.40
C ASP A 210 -6.90 -15.87 13.74
N ASN A 211 -6.60 -16.31 12.52
CA ASN A 211 -5.42 -15.93 11.76
C ASN A 211 -5.25 -14.40 11.61
N HIS A 212 -6.34 -13.62 11.69
CA HIS A 212 -6.23 -12.15 11.74
C HIS A 212 -5.25 -11.63 12.82
N LEU A 213 -5.04 -12.37 13.91
CA LEU A 213 -4.04 -12.04 14.94
C LEU A 213 -2.60 -12.10 14.40
N ILE A 214 -2.29 -13.04 13.51
CA ILE A 214 -0.98 -13.12 12.83
C ILE A 214 -0.79 -11.92 11.89
N TYR A 215 -1.84 -11.51 11.19
CA TYR A 215 -1.81 -10.31 10.36
C TYR A 215 -1.56 -9.06 11.20
N LEU A 216 -2.31 -8.88 12.29
CA LEU A 216 -2.16 -7.75 13.22
C LEU A 216 -0.76 -7.71 13.83
N ASP A 217 -0.21 -8.86 14.25
CA ASP A 217 1.17 -8.95 14.72
C ASP A 217 2.19 -8.53 13.66
N GLY A 218 2.02 -9.01 12.42
CA GLY A 218 2.87 -8.68 11.27
C GLY A 218 2.96 -7.19 10.99
N ILE A 219 1.81 -6.52 10.87
CA ILE A 219 1.80 -5.08 10.60
C ILE A 219 2.35 -4.29 11.80
N THR A 220 2.06 -4.72 13.04
CA THR A 220 2.48 -3.99 14.24
C THR A 220 3.98 -4.02 14.42
N ARG A 221 4.60 -5.21 14.30
CA ARG A 221 6.06 -5.33 14.35
C ARG A 221 6.75 -4.56 13.23
N THR A 222 6.19 -4.60 12.02
CA THR A 222 6.72 -3.83 10.90
C THR A 222 6.66 -2.33 11.20
N ALA A 223 5.54 -1.87 11.75
CA ALA A 223 5.33 -0.48 12.13
C ALA A 223 6.28 -0.02 13.24
N LEU A 224 6.47 -0.83 14.27
CA LEU A 224 7.42 -0.56 15.36
C LEU A 224 8.88 -0.56 14.87
N ALA A 225 9.23 -1.47 13.94
CA ALA A 225 10.60 -1.61 13.47
C ALA A 225 11.03 -0.56 12.44
N THR A 226 10.08 0.01 11.69
CA THR A 226 10.38 0.83 10.50
C THR A 226 9.64 2.17 10.45
N GLY A 227 8.59 2.36 11.26
CA GLY A 227 7.65 3.47 11.12
C GLY A 227 6.70 3.34 9.92
N GLY A 228 6.72 2.21 9.20
CA GLY A 228 5.72 1.92 8.17
C GLY A 228 4.33 1.86 8.78
N ASP A 229 3.38 2.60 8.22
CA ASP A 229 2.09 2.85 8.87
C ASP A 229 0.89 2.65 7.94
N PHE A 230 1.14 2.15 6.72
CA PHE A 230 0.13 1.88 5.71
C PHE A 230 0.31 0.48 5.13
N PHE A 231 -0.71 -0.36 5.27
CA PHE A 231 -0.60 -1.78 4.92
C PHE A 231 -1.73 -2.25 4.01
N LEU A 232 -1.41 -3.19 3.12
CA LEU A 232 -2.41 -3.82 2.27
C LEU A 232 -3.16 -4.88 3.08
N ASN A 233 -4.48 -4.88 3.00
CA ASN A 233 -5.33 -5.88 3.63
C ASN A 233 -5.93 -6.86 2.61
N PRO A 234 -5.82 -8.19 2.84
CA PRO A 234 -6.25 -9.19 1.87
C PRO A 234 -7.61 -9.86 2.16
N SER A 235 -8.23 -9.71 3.34
CA SER A 235 -9.42 -10.51 3.72
C SER A 235 -10.46 -9.76 4.57
N TRP A 236 -11.72 -10.21 4.57
CA TRP A 236 -12.81 -9.59 5.32
C TRP A 236 -12.62 -9.64 6.85
N SER A 237 -12.18 -10.77 7.40
CA SER A 237 -11.96 -10.88 8.84
C SER A 237 -10.77 -10.05 9.32
N THR A 238 -9.73 -9.88 8.50
CA THR A 238 -8.65 -8.92 8.81
C THR A 238 -9.13 -7.47 8.70
N ILE A 239 -10.09 -7.12 7.81
CA ILE A 239 -10.74 -5.78 7.82
C ILE A 239 -11.44 -5.53 9.15
N VAL A 240 -12.30 -6.46 9.57
CA VAL A 240 -13.07 -6.30 10.81
C VAL A 240 -12.12 -6.14 12.00
N ALA A 241 -11.12 -7.02 12.09
CA ALA A 241 -10.13 -7.00 13.17
C ALA A 241 -9.30 -5.70 13.17
N ILE A 242 -8.88 -5.19 12.02
CA ILE A 242 -8.06 -3.96 11.95
C ILE A 242 -8.88 -2.69 12.19
N CYS A 243 -10.16 -2.66 11.82
CA CYS A 243 -11.04 -1.54 12.16
C CYS A 243 -11.19 -1.42 13.69
N TYR A 244 -11.32 -2.54 14.41
CA TYR A 244 -11.31 -2.55 15.87
C TYR A 244 -9.91 -2.24 16.45
N TYR A 245 -8.87 -2.92 15.96
CA TYR A 245 -7.50 -2.81 16.48
C TYR A 245 -6.91 -1.41 16.29
N GLY A 246 -7.06 -0.80 15.11
CA GLY A 246 -6.47 0.49 14.74
C GLY A 246 -7.31 1.70 15.16
N ARG A 247 -8.46 1.50 15.81
CA ARG A 247 -9.36 2.59 16.23
C ARG A 247 -8.66 3.62 17.11
N ASP A 248 -7.80 3.16 18.02
CA ASP A 248 -7.02 3.98 18.96
C ASP A 248 -5.58 4.23 18.49
N ILE A 249 -5.22 3.81 17.27
CA ILE A 249 -3.90 4.02 16.65
C ILE A 249 -4.11 4.89 15.39
N PRO A 250 -4.23 6.22 15.53
CA PRO A 250 -4.72 7.10 14.45
C PRO A 250 -3.80 7.15 13.23
N ASN A 251 -2.51 6.87 13.42
CA ASN A 251 -1.54 6.83 12.33
C ASN A 251 -1.40 5.45 11.66
N LEU A 252 -2.16 4.44 12.07
CA LEU A 252 -2.21 3.16 11.36
C LEU A 252 -3.30 3.21 10.28
N HIS A 253 -2.91 2.89 9.04
CA HIS A 253 -3.72 3.00 7.84
C HIS A 253 -3.75 1.70 7.07
N ILE A 254 -4.86 1.43 6.40
CA ILE A 254 -5.07 0.19 5.66
C ILE A 254 -5.64 0.48 4.27
N LYS A 255 -5.09 -0.21 3.27
CA LYS A 255 -5.63 -0.25 1.91
C LYS A 255 -6.41 -1.53 1.71
N ILE A 256 -7.62 -1.44 1.18
CA ILE A 256 -8.36 -2.59 0.68
C ILE A 256 -7.91 -2.90 -0.75
N SER A 257 -7.39 -4.12 -0.93
CA SER A 257 -6.93 -4.62 -2.22
C SER A 257 -8.10 -4.86 -3.18
N MET A 258 -7.86 -4.67 -4.48
CA MET A 258 -8.79 -5.10 -5.55
C MET A 258 -9.18 -6.58 -5.46
N LEU A 259 -8.34 -7.37 -4.80
CA LEU A 259 -8.48 -8.81 -4.71
C LEU A 259 -9.49 -9.25 -3.64
N LEU A 260 -10.01 -8.34 -2.81
CA LEU A 260 -11.07 -8.64 -1.84
C LEU A 260 -12.47 -8.69 -2.47
N ALA A 261 -12.54 -8.68 -3.80
CA ALA A 261 -13.68 -8.21 -4.55
C ALA A 261 -13.93 -6.73 -4.19
N THR A 262 -14.84 -6.24 -3.34
CA THR A 262 -15.19 -4.78 -3.30
C THR A 262 -15.41 -4.10 -4.67
N GLN A 263 -15.59 -4.87 -5.74
CA GLN A 263 -15.79 -4.42 -7.12
C GLN A 263 -17.28 -4.26 -7.44
N ASN A 264 -18.14 -4.16 -6.42
CA ASN A 264 -19.56 -3.89 -6.59
C ASN A 264 -20.12 -3.12 -5.38
N LEU A 265 -21.27 -2.49 -5.60
CA LEU A 265 -21.94 -1.64 -4.61
C LEU A 265 -22.32 -2.40 -3.33
N MET A 266 -22.67 -3.69 -3.41
CA MET A 266 -23.08 -4.46 -2.23
C MET A 266 -21.90 -4.65 -1.27
N GLN A 267 -20.75 -5.07 -1.79
CA GLN A 267 -19.54 -5.26 -1.00
C GLN A 267 -19.02 -3.92 -0.45
N PHE A 268 -19.13 -2.86 -1.24
CA PHE A 268 -18.80 -1.51 -0.78
C PHE A 268 -19.65 -1.09 0.42
N ARG A 269 -20.98 -1.30 0.36
CA ARG A 269 -21.89 -0.99 1.46
C ARG A 269 -21.64 -1.87 2.70
N ILE A 270 -21.25 -3.14 2.52
CA ILE A 270 -20.80 -3.98 3.64
C ILE A 270 -19.58 -3.34 4.31
N LEU A 271 -18.61 -2.86 3.53
CA LEU A 271 -17.42 -2.20 4.04
C LEU A 271 -17.75 -0.89 4.81
N LEU A 272 -18.68 -0.09 4.30
CA LEU A 272 -19.18 1.11 5.02
C LEU A 272 -19.77 0.74 6.38
N ASN A 273 -20.52 -0.38 6.47
CA ASN A 273 -21.08 -0.86 7.74
C ASN A 273 -20.00 -1.35 8.70
N ILE A 274 -18.97 -2.05 8.20
CA ILE A 274 -17.83 -2.48 9.03
C ILE A 274 -17.09 -1.27 9.61
N MET A 275 -16.80 -0.26 8.77
CA MET A 275 -16.13 0.96 9.23
C MET A 275 -16.97 1.70 10.28
N LYS A 276 -18.29 1.86 10.04
CA LYS A 276 -19.21 2.53 10.97
C LYS A 276 -19.23 1.92 12.37
N GLU A 277 -19.09 0.61 12.48
CA GLU A 277 -19.07 -0.09 13.77
C GLU A 277 -17.85 0.26 14.63
N TYR A 278 -16.71 0.59 14.00
CA TYR A 278 -15.44 0.80 14.67
C TYR A 278 -14.76 2.14 14.32
N LEU A 279 -15.55 3.19 14.05
CA LEU A 279 -15.01 4.51 13.78
C LEU A 279 -14.21 5.05 14.95
N ARG A 280 -13.20 5.85 14.61
CA ARG A 280 -12.53 6.72 15.57
C ARG A 280 -13.46 7.84 16.01
N ASP A 281 -13.14 8.47 17.13
CA ASP A 281 -13.97 9.54 17.69
C ASP A 281 -14.05 10.79 16.78
N ASP A 282 -13.10 10.94 15.85
CA ASP A 282 -13.06 12.01 14.84
C ASP A 282 -13.82 11.66 13.53
N MET A 283 -14.55 10.54 13.51
CA MET A 283 -15.26 9.98 12.36
C MET A 283 -14.36 9.43 11.24
N THR A 284 -13.06 9.28 11.49
CA THR A 284 -12.15 8.58 10.56
C THR A 284 -12.15 7.08 10.78
N SER A 285 -11.59 6.35 9.82
CA SER A 285 -11.41 4.89 9.85
C SER A 285 -9.92 4.55 9.79
N PRO A 286 -9.48 3.42 10.37
CA PRO A 286 -8.18 2.82 10.05
C PRO A 286 -8.06 2.44 8.57
N LEU A 287 -9.19 2.23 7.87
CA LEU A 287 -9.17 2.09 6.42
C LEU A 287 -8.95 3.47 5.80
N TYR A 288 -7.87 3.61 5.05
CA TYR A 288 -7.50 4.83 4.35
C TYR A 288 -7.95 4.80 2.89
N GLU A 289 -7.85 3.66 2.23
CA GLU A 289 -8.08 3.60 0.79
C GLU A 289 -8.78 2.31 0.38
N ILE A 290 -9.73 2.40 -0.54
CA ILE A 290 -10.49 1.26 -1.04
C ILE A 290 -10.32 1.18 -2.55
N ASN A 291 -9.75 0.08 -3.05
CA ASN A 291 -9.73 -0.17 -4.48
C ASN A 291 -11.09 -0.74 -4.93
N ILE A 292 -11.77 -0.04 -5.83
CA ILE A 292 -13.07 -0.45 -6.37
C ILE A 292 -13.03 -0.70 -7.89
N GLY A 293 -12.00 -0.19 -8.58
CA GLY A 293 -12.01 0.12 -10.02
C GLY A 293 -11.73 -0.98 -11.04
N ASN A 294 -11.75 -2.27 -10.69
CA ASN A 294 -11.36 -3.33 -11.65
C ASN A 294 -12.53 -4.16 -12.18
N GLY A 295 -13.74 -3.91 -11.67
CA GLY A 295 -14.97 -4.55 -12.12
C GLY A 295 -16.19 -3.62 -12.08
N VAL A 296 -15.98 -2.31 -11.84
CA VAL A 296 -17.04 -1.31 -11.77
C VAL A 296 -16.94 -0.36 -12.96
N SER A 297 -18.11 0.08 -13.46
CA SER A 297 -18.19 1.19 -14.38
C SER A 297 -17.88 2.52 -13.66
N PRO A 298 -17.52 3.59 -14.39
CA PRO A 298 -17.30 4.91 -13.79
C PRO A 298 -18.53 5.43 -13.04
N GLU A 299 -19.76 5.13 -13.50
CA GLU A 299 -21.00 5.53 -12.80
C GLU A 299 -21.12 4.86 -11.42
N ASN A 300 -20.74 3.59 -11.34
CA ASN A 300 -20.72 2.87 -10.06
C ASN A 300 -19.59 3.39 -9.15
N PHE A 301 -18.44 3.78 -9.70
CA PHE A 301 -17.38 4.44 -8.93
C PHE A 301 -17.89 5.74 -8.31
N ILE A 302 -18.52 6.60 -9.12
CA ILE A 302 -19.12 7.87 -8.67
C ILE A 302 -20.20 7.62 -7.61
N GLN A 303 -21.03 6.60 -7.80
CA GLN A 303 -22.04 6.22 -6.82
C GLN A 303 -21.42 5.75 -5.49
N CYS A 304 -20.34 4.95 -5.51
CA CYS A 304 -19.58 4.61 -4.30
C CYS A 304 -19.03 5.85 -3.60
N ALA A 305 -18.47 6.80 -4.35
CA ALA A 305 -17.92 8.05 -3.80
C ALA A 305 -19.02 8.88 -3.11
N LYS A 306 -20.19 8.98 -3.75
CA LYS A 306 -21.36 9.65 -3.17
C LYS A 306 -21.83 8.96 -1.89
N GLU A 307 -21.96 7.63 -1.91
CA GLU A 307 -22.37 6.86 -0.73
C GLU A 307 -21.35 6.98 0.42
N LEU A 308 -20.05 7.02 0.12
CA LEU A 308 -19.00 7.27 1.11
C LEU A 308 -19.17 8.64 1.75
N LYS A 309 -19.37 9.69 0.95
CA LYS A 309 -19.60 11.06 1.44
C LYS A 309 -20.87 11.14 2.29
N GLU A 310 -21.97 10.57 1.83
CA GLU A 310 -23.26 10.52 2.56
C GLU A 310 -23.17 9.68 3.83
N SER A 311 -22.26 8.71 3.90
CA SER A 311 -22.05 7.89 5.08
C SER A 311 -21.49 8.67 6.27
N GLY A 312 -20.86 9.83 6.04
CA GLY A 312 -20.21 10.67 7.04
C GLY A 312 -18.82 10.19 7.49
N ILE A 313 -18.30 9.10 6.91
CA ILE A 313 -16.96 8.57 7.21
C ILE A 313 -15.92 9.47 6.53
N LYS A 314 -14.92 9.91 7.29
CA LYS A 314 -13.88 10.84 6.83
C LYS A 314 -12.56 10.12 6.55
N GLY A 315 -11.75 10.72 5.66
CA GLY A 315 -10.36 10.31 5.44
C GLY A 315 -10.18 9.01 4.66
N VAL A 316 -11.19 8.61 3.87
CA VAL A 316 -11.15 7.42 3.01
C VAL A 316 -11.07 7.85 1.55
N SER A 317 -10.06 7.39 0.81
CA SER A 317 -9.93 7.55 -0.64
C SER A 317 -10.43 6.33 -1.41
N LEU A 318 -10.86 6.55 -2.65
CA LEU A 318 -11.24 5.49 -3.57
C LEU A 318 -10.21 5.39 -4.70
N ALA A 319 -9.84 4.17 -5.07
CA ALA A 319 -8.81 3.90 -6.05
C ALA A 319 -9.31 3.00 -7.20
N ALA A 320 -8.77 3.22 -8.39
CA ALA A 320 -8.95 2.35 -9.55
C ALA A 320 -7.59 2.03 -10.18
N HIS A 321 -7.45 0.83 -10.74
CA HIS A 321 -6.31 0.56 -11.61
C HIS A 321 -6.58 1.16 -12.98
N ILE A 322 -5.55 1.78 -13.57
CA ILE A 322 -5.63 2.32 -14.93
C ILE A 322 -5.11 1.29 -15.92
N TYR A 323 -3.94 0.73 -15.62
CA TYR A 323 -3.37 -0.40 -16.34
C TYR A 323 -3.04 -1.52 -15.36
N ILE A 324 -3.29 -2.75 -15.80
CA ILE A 324 -3.03 -3.97 -15.02
C ILE A 324 -2.09 -4.86 -15.83
N ASN A 325 -1.19 -5.52 -15.13
CA ASN A 325 -0.35 -6.55 -15.71
C ASN A 325 -1.22 -7.74 -16.17
N PRO A 326 -1.01 -8.31 -17.37
CA PRO A 326 -1.77 -9.47 -17.84
C PRO A 326 -1.73 -10.70 -16.90
N ASP A 327 -0.74 -10.81 -16.01
CA ASP A 327 -0.70 -11.87 -14.99
C ASP A 327 -1.76 -11.69 -13.88
N LEU A 328 -2.25 -10.47 -13.68
CA LEU A 328 -3.23 -10.10 -12.64
C LEU A 328 -4.62 -9.80 -13.19
N GLY A 329 -4.73 -9.50 -14.49
CA GLY A 329 -5.95 -9.02 -15.10
C GLY A 329 -6.06 -9.37 -16.57
N VAL A 330 -7.08 -8.83 -17.23
CA VAL A 330 -7.26 -9.02 -18.67
C VAL A 330 -6.12 -8.31 -19.41
N ALA A 331 -5.54 -8.99 -20.41
CA ALA A 331 -4.57 -8.36 -21.30
C ALA A 331 -5.16 -7.07 -21.91
N ASP A 332 -4.32 -6.05 -22.05
CA ASP A 332 -4.72 -4.74 -22.59
C ASP A 332 -5.79 -3.99 -21.76
N PHE A 333 -6.00 -4.36 -20.49
CA PHE A 333 -6.85 -3.59 -19.59
C PHE A 333 -6.37 -2.13 -19.51
N ASN A 334 -7.27 -1.21 -19.85
CA ASN A 334 -7.03 0.22 -19.88
C ASN A 334 -8.29 0.97 -19.42
N TRP A 335 -8.19 1.68 -18.30
CA TRP A 335 -9.28 2.42 -17.68
C TRP A 335 -9.15 3.94 -17.83
N THR A 336 -8.31 4.42 -18.74
CA THR A 336 -7.98 5.85 -18.89
C THR A 336 -9.19 6.72 -19.24
N GLU A 337 -10.08 6.27 -20.12
CA GLU A 337 -11.29 7.04 -20.47
C GLU A 337 -12.26 7.14 -19.29
N ASP A 338 -12.45 6.04 -18.56
CA ASP A 338 -13.37 5.99 -17.42
C ASP A 338 -12.84 6.80 -16.23
N MET A 339 -11.53 6.80 -16.02
CA MET A 339 -10.84 7.71 -15.09
C MET A 339 -11.15 9.18 -15.37
N HIS A 340 -11.11 9.60 -16.65
CA HIS A 340 -11.51 10.96 -17.01
C HIS A 340 -12.99 11.24 -16.70
N LYS A 341 -13.91 10.32 -17.01
CA LYS A 341 -15.33 10.47 -16.67
C LYS A 341 -15.55 10.65 -15.16
N VAL A 342 -14.84 9.90 -14.32
CA VAL A 342 -14.91 10.05 -12.86
C VAL A 342 -14.40 11.42 -12.43
N LEU A 343 -13.21 11.82 -12.87
CA LEU A 343 -12.61 13.10 -12.46
C LEU A 343 -13.43 14.30 -12.97
N GLU A 344 -13.91 14.27 -14.20
CA GLU A 344 -14.74 15.34 -14.80
C GLU A 344 -16.12 15.47 -14.12
N SER A 345 -16.57 14.43 -13.40
CA SER A 345 -17.81 14.47 -12.60
C SER A 345 -17.67 15.23 -11.27
N GLY A 346 -16.46 15.67 -10.90
CA GLY A 346 -16.17 16.25 -9.60
C GLY A 346 -15.83 15.23 -8.51
N THR A 347 -15.51 13.99 -8.90
CA THR A 347 -15.19 12.90 -7.97
C THR A 347 -13.68 12.70 -7.87
N ASP A 348 -13.14 12.81 -6.67
CA ASP A 348 -11.73 12.53 -6.39
C ASP A 348 -11.42 11.04 -6.58
N MET A 349 -10.22 10.72 -7.07
CA MET A 349 -9.76 9.34 -7.16
C MET A 349 -8.24 9.19 -7.09
N THR A 350 -7.80 8.07 -6.52
CA THR A 350 -6.43 7.57 -6.71
C THR A 350 -6.37 6.75 -8.00
N TYR A 351 -5.53 7.16 -8.94
CA TYR A 351 -5.33 6.45 -10.20
C TYR A 351 -4.04 5.64 -10.12
N LYS A 352 -4.19 4.30 -10.11
CA LYS A 352 -3.13 3.35 -9.78
C LYS A 352 -2.59 2.65 -11.02
N TYR A 353 -1.27 2.57 -11.15
CA TYR A 353 -0.60 1.78 -12.17
C TYR A 353 0.00 0.51 -11.58
N GLU A 354 -0.50 -0.63 -12.05
CA GLU A 354 0.11 -1.95 -11.83
C GLU A 354 0.92 -2.41 -13.04
N SER A 355 0.72 -1.78 -14.21
CA SER A 355 1.53 -1.88 -15.41
C SER A 355 1.62 -0.52 -16.09
N ASP A 356 2.50 -0.36 -17.08
CA ASP A 356 2.52 0.78 -18.00
C ASP A 356 1.80 0.47 -19.33
N GLY A 357 1.11 -0.67 -19.42
CA GLY A 357 0.42 -1.14 -20.62
C GLY A 357 1.36 -1.79 -21.65
N THR A 358 2.63 -2.00 -21.32
CA THR A 358 3.61 -2.68 -22.16
C THR A 358 4.09 -3.97 -21.49
N ALA A 359 4.21 -5.06 -22.26
CA ALA A 359 4.79 -6.30 -21.74
C ALA A 359 6.30 -6.11 -21.48
N ARG A 360 6.70 -6.08 -20.21
CA ARG A 360 8.09 -5.96 -19.77
C ARG A 360 8.52 -7.22 -19.04
N GLU A 361 9.76 -7.66 -19.27
CA GLU A 361 10.29 -8.94 -18.75
C GLU A 361 10.05 -9.14 -17.25
N MET A 362 10.23 -8.10 -16.43
CA MET A 362 10.08 -8.15 -14.97
C MET A 362 8.81 -7.48 -14.46
N ASP A 363 7.89 -7.14 -15.36
CA ASP A 363 6.52 -6.82 -14.97
C ASP A 363 5.74 -8.14 -15.00
N THR A 364 5.92 -8.97 -13.97
CA THR A 364 5.20 -10.23 -13.79
C THR A 364 4.86 -10.46 -12.32
N MET A 365 3.85 -11.28 -12.05
CA MET A 365 3.52 -11.68 -10.68
C MET A 365 4.60 -12.55 -10.04
N ALA A 366 5.30 -13.35 -10.85
CA ALA A 366 6.40 -14.18 -10.37
C ALA A 366 7.53 -13.33 -9.78
N THR A 367 7.78 -12.14 -10.35
CA THR A 367 8.78 -11.19 -9.84
C THR A 367 8.53 -10.83 -8.37
N TYR A 368 7.29 -10.82 -7.89
CA TYR A 368 6.94 -10.44 -6.51
C TYR A 368 7.39 -11.48 -5.47
N PHE A 369 7.72 -12.69 -5.93
CA PHE A 369 8.12 -13.82 -5.09
C PHE A 369 9.59 -14.20 -5.21
N LEU A 370 10.38 -13.41 -5.95
CA LEU A 370 11.82 -13.61 -6.01
C LEU A 370 12.41 -13.57 -4.59
N SER A 371 13.34 -14.48 -4.33
CA SER A 371 14.18 -14.41 -3.14
C SER A 371 14.93 -13.08 -3.11
N GLU A 372 15.48 -12.71 -1.96
CA GLU A 372 16.25 -11.47 -1.83
C GLU A 372 17.45 -11.43 -2.78
N ASP A 373 18.18 -12.53 -2.93
CA ASP A 373 19.33 -12.62 -3.82
C ASP A 373 18.93 -12.45 -5.29
N GLU A 374 17.85 -13.11 -5.71
CA GLU A 374 17.32 -12.97 -7.07
C GLU A 374 16.78 -11.57 -7.34
N ARG A 375 16.07 -10.98 -6.37
CA ARG A 375 15.56 -9.60 -6.46
C ARG A 375 16.71 -8.60 -6.57
N ASN A 376 17.77 -8.78 -5.79
CA ASN A 376 18.97 -7.94 -5.84
C ASN A 376 19.71 -8.09 -7.18
N ALA A 377 19.86 -9.31 -7.69
CA ALA A 377 20.47 -9.57 -8.99
C ALA A 377 19.68 -8.94 -10.15
N ASN A 378 18.38 -8.74 -9.98
CA ASN A 378 17.49 -8.15 -10.99
C ASN A 378 17.05 -6.73 -10.65
N ALA A 379 17.68 -6.07 -9.67
CA ALA A 379 17.20 -4.81 -9.12
C ALA A 379 17.06 -3.71 -10.18
N GLU A 380 17.96 -3.67 -11.16
CA GLU A 380 17.91 -2.69 -12.26
C GLU A 380 16.72 -2.94 -13.19
N LYS A 381 16.47 -4.19 -13.59
CA LYS A 381 15.33 -4.55 -14.46
C LYS A 381 13.99 -4.25 -13.78
N ILE A 382 13.88 -4.58 -12.49
CA ILE A 382 12.67 -4.33 -11.70
C ILE A 382 12.50 -2.82 -11.48
N GLY A 383 13.58 -2.09 -11.17
CA GLY A 383 13.54 -0.64 -11.02
C GLY A 383 13.17 0.09 -12.31
N ASP A 384 13.58 -0.43 -13.47
CA ASP A 384 13.13 0.06 -14.78
C ASP A 384 11.62 -0.09 -14.95
N VAL A 385 11.07 -1.26 -14.59
CA VAL A 385 9.61 -1.50 -14.62
C VAL A 385 8.87 -0.47 -13.77
N ILE A 386 9.31 -0.22 -12.53
CA ILE A 386 8.71 0.80 -11.66
C ILE A 386 8.81 2.19 -12.29
N PHE A 387 9.99 2.54 -12.83
CA PHE A 387 10.18 3.82 -13.51
C PHE A 387 9.19 4.01 -14.65
N TYR A 388 8.98 3.00 -15.49
CA TYR A 388 8.06 3.11 -16.62
C TYR A 388 6.59 3.20 -16.18
N LYS A 389 6.18 2.49 -15.11
CA LYS A 389 4.87 2.67 -14.49
C LYS A 389 4.68 4.12 -14.01
N ALA A 390 5.67 4.67 -13.31
CA ALA A 390 5.65 6.06 -12.86
C ALA A 390 5.67 7.07 -14.02
N LEU A 391 6.41 6.78 -15.09
CA LEU A 391 6.45 7.61 -16.28
C LEU A 391 5.08 7.63 -16.98
N GLN A 392 4.41 6.48 -17.07
CA GLN A 392 3.06 6.42 -17.64
C GLN A 392 2.05 7.16 -16.75
N ALA A 393 2.11 6.99 -15.43
CA ALA A 393 1.30 7.78 -14.49
C ALA A 393 1.54 9.30 -14.62
N SER A 394 2.77 9.70 -14.93
CA SER A 394 3.14 11.10 -15.17
C SER A 394 2.60 11.62 -16.50
N LYS A 395 2.59 10.80 -17.56
CA LYS A 395 2.01 11.16 -18.87
C LYS A 395 0.53 11.44 -18.73
N ASP A 396 -0.20 10.49 -18.15
CA ASP A 396 -1.65 10.60 -17.99
C ASP A 396 -1.99 11.75 -17.01
N GLY A 397 -1.19 11.94 -15.96
CA GLY A 397 -1.33 13.10 -15.07
C GLY A 397 -1.09 14.46 -15.75
N ARG A 398 -0.14 14.56 -16.69
CA ARG A 398 0.01 15.79 -17.50
C ARG A 398 -1.17 16.02 -18.44
N ASP A 399 -1.71 14.95 -19.02
CA ASP A 399 -2.88 15.07 -19.89
C ASP A 399 -4.15 15.43 -19.10
N MET A 400 -4.29 14.96 -17.86
CA MET A 400 -5.28 15.47 -16.90
C MET A 400 -5.09 16.96 -16.61
N MET A 401 -3.86 17.40 -16.30
CA MET A 401 -3.54 18.80 -16.03
C MET A 401 -3.95 19.71 -17.19
N LYS A 402 -3.64 19.31 -18.45
CA LYS A 402 -4.06 20.06 -19.65
C LYS A 402 -5.57 20.19 -19.80
N LYS A 403 -6.33 19.22 -19.29
CA LYS A 403 -7.81 19.27 -19.24
C LYS A 403 -8.35 20.08 -18.07
N GLY A 404 -7.48 20.60 -17.19
CA GLY A 404 -7.87 21.35 -16.00
C GLY A 404 -8.21 20.47 -14.79
N ILE A 405 -7.81 19.20 -14.80
CA ILE A 405 -7.93 18.31 -13.64
C ILE A 405 -6.66 18.45 -12.78
N LYS A 406 -6.83 18.66 -11.47
CA LYS A 406 -5.71 18.75 -10.54
C LYS A 406 -5.13 17.36 -10.24
N VAL A 407 -3.81 17.25 -10.21
CA VAL A 407 -3.12 15.98 -9.97
C VAL A 407 -2.09 16.11 -8.86
N PHE A 408 -2.14 15.24 -7.86
CA PHE A 408 -1.16 15.14 -6.79
C PHE A 408 -0.07 14.13 -7.12
N PHE A 409 1.17 14.64 -7.10
CA PHE A 409 2.42 13.90 -7.17
C PHE A 409 3.15 13.98 -5.82
N GLY A 410 4.25 13.23 -5.66
CA GLY A 410 5.09 13.28 -4.47
C GLY A 410 5.72 14.66 -4.30
N GLY A 411 5.91 15.11 -3.04
CA GLY A 411 6.34 16.47 -2.73
C GLY A 411 7.70 16.87 -3.31
N SER A 412 8.56 15.91 -3.64
CA SER A 412 9.82 16.17 -4.37
C SER A 412 9.61 16.61 -5.82
N SER A 413 8.39 16.47 -6.35
CA SER A 413 7.99 17.00 -7.66
C SER A 413 7.46 18.43 -7.58
N TYR A 414 7.49 19.09 -6.41
CA TYR A 414 7.08 20.48 -6.24
C TYR A 414 8.20 21.35 -5.67
#